data_AF-A0AA40A6R0-F1
#
_entry.id   AF-A0AA40A6R0-F1
#
_cell.length_a   1.000
_cell.length_b   1.000
_cell.length_c   1.000
_cell.angle_alpha   90.00
_cell.angle_beta   90.00
_cell.angle_gamma   90.00
#
_symmetry.space_group_name_H-M   'P 1'
#
loop_
_entity.id
_entity.type
_entity.pdbx_description
1 polymer ?
#
loop_
_entity_poly.entity_id
_entity_poly.type
_entity_poly.pdbx_seq_one_letter_code
_entity_poly.pdbx_strand_id
1 'polypeptide(L)'
;LPLRQQILFLHPGYDSLNALLILPCVDPVTSNTVIVDYGVHHNTALLACQIIAGNAFKGTYLALDEAGKKRVQVPREGTLPDPEYYFIVPGEDPHPIVPSFQDWKFPHGSIPESWPSVIPSQNWNKDCSLTNSRYSVETAHLIPKSERDWYIRNEMHRYDGAYDDIDDAGNLIPLRENLHTTFDTRRSFVIVPKEVAIRSETSVDSGREYVVHHFSMDDEEVWRLHHTVIIETLHHRARPYIFARFAWAVFSKLKFFVIAGLRRRTIRLVKDTGSGSIAYRTDWTSRDDL
;
A
#
# COMPACT_ATOMS: atom_id res chain seq x y z
N LEU A 1 -26.12 14.33 0.28
CA LEU A 1 -26.11 12.89 0.61
C LEU A 1 -24.88 12.63 1.46
N PRO A 2 -24.95 11.84 2.56
CA PRO A 2 -23.73 11.47 3.26
C PRO A 2 -22.91 10.62 2.29
N LEU A 3 -21.77 11.17 1.85
CA LEU A 3 -20.78 10.47 1.04
C LEU A 3 -20.46 9.14 1.74
N ARG A 4 -20.43 8.03 1.00
CA ARG A 4 -19.91 6.78 1.53
C ARG A 4 -18.49 7.06 2.03
N GLN A 5 -18.23 6.77 3.31
CA GLN A 5 -16.94 7.12 3.91
C GLN A 5 -15.86 6.09 3.62
N GLN A 6 -16.22 4.82 3.42
CA GLN A 6 -15.29 3.69 3.29
C GLN A 6 -15.84 2.58 2.40
N ILE A 7 -14.93 1.79 1.81
CA ILE A 7 -15.18 0.57 1.04
C ILE A 7 -14.57 -0.63 1.78
N LEU A 8 -15.31 -1.73 1.81
CA LEU A 8 -14.89 -3.01 2.36
C LEU A 8 -14.25 -3.88 1.26
N PHE A 9 -13.10 -4.46 1.54
CA PHE A 9 -12.51 -5.52 0.72
C PHE A 9 -12.55 -6.81 1.50
N LEU A 10 -13.27 -7.79 0.99
CA LEU A 10 -13.69 -9.00 1.70
C LEU A 10 -12.90 -10.22 1.23
N HIS A 11 -12.64 -11.13 2.16
CA HIS A 11 -12.14 -12.46 1.89
C HIS A 11 -13.32 -13.39 1.59
N PRO A 12 -13.35 -14.12 0.46
CA PRO A 12 -14.48 -14.96 0.08
C PRO A 12 -14.65 -16.19 0.98
N GLY A 13 -13.56 -16.87 1.36
CA GLY A 13 -13.62 -18.10 2.17
C GLY A 13 -13.97 -17.97 3.66
N TYR A 14 -14.61 -16.88 4.10
CA TYR A 14 -15.12 -16.74 5.47
C TYR A 14 -16.53 -16.13 5.47
N ASP A 15 -17.49 -16.80 6.12
CA ASP A 15 -18.90 -16.38 6.17
C ASP A 15 -19.13 -15.11 7.01
N SER A 16 -18.23 -14.81 7.96
CA SER A 16 -18.32 -13.65 8.84
C SER A 16 -16.94 -13.11 9.20
N LEU A 17 -16.90 -11.86 9.68
CA LEU A 17 -15.67 -11.17 10.05
C LEU A 17 -14.63 -11.23 8.91
N ASN A 18 -15.10 -11.09 7.67
CA ASN A 18 -14.35 -11.39 6.46
C ASN A 18 -13.73 -10.15 5.80
N ALA A 19 -13.90 -8.96 6.36
CA ALA A 19 -13.27 -7.74 5.87
C ALA A 19 -11.75 -7.78 6.05
N LEU A 20 -11.00 -8.00 4.95
CA LEU A 20 -9.54 -7.97 4.91
C LEU A 20 -9.00 -6.56 5.08
N LEU A 21 -9.64 -5.61 4.40
CA LEU A 21 -9.18 -4.24 4.31
C LEU A 21 -10.38 -3.30 4.25
N ILE A 22 -10.27 -2.18 4.93
CA ILE A 22 -11.26 -1.10 4.88
C ILE A 22 -10.50 0.15 4.44
N LEU A 23 -10.87 0.69 3.28
CA LEU A 23 -10.20 1.85 2.70
C LEU A 23 -11.15 3.05 2.61
N PRO A 24 -10.66 4.27 2.86
CA PRO A 24 -11.47 5.46 2.78
C PRO A 24 -11.79 5.85 1.34
N CYS A 25 -13.00 6.37 1.10
CA CYS A 25 -13.39 6.88 -0.22
C CYS A 25 -12.81 8.28 -0.45
N VAL A 26 -11.60 8.35 -1.00
CA VAL A 26 -10.85 9.60 -1.22
C VAL A 26 -10.63 9.93 -2.70
N ASP A 27 -10.86 8.97 -3.59
CA ASP A 27 -10.70 9.13 -5.02
C ASP A 27 -12.01 9.60 -5.68
N PRO A 28 -11.99 10.61 -6.56
CA PRO A 28 -13.20 11.09 -7.20
C PRO A 28 -13.78 10.06 -8.17
N VAL A 29 -15.09 9.88 -8.13
CA VAL A 29 -15.89 9.22 -9.17
C VAL A 29 -16.50 10.32 -10.02
N THR A 30 -16.16 10.33 -11.31
CA THR A 30 -16.60 11.39 -12.23
C THR A 30 -17.60 10.88 -13.25
N SER A 31 -18.59 11.72 -13.57
CA SER A 31 -19.50 11.56 -14.69
C SER A 31 -19.48 12.85 -15.51
N ASN A 32 -19.11 12.78 -16.79
CA ASN A 32 -18.94 13.95 -17.65
C ASN A 32 -18.08 15.06 -17.00
N THR A 33 -16.95 14.69 -16.39
CA THR A 33 -16.02 15.58 -15.65
C THR A 33 -16.53 16.18 -14.34
N VAL A 34 -17.79 15.92 -13.97
CA VAL A 34 -18.35 16.34 -12.67
C VAL A 34 -18.12 15.24 -11.66
N ILE A 35 -17.58 15.58 -10.48
CA ILE A 35 -17.46 14.64 -9.36
C ILE A 35 -18.87 14.36 -8.84
N VAL A 36 -19.29 13.11 -8.92
CA VAL A 36 -20.62 12.66 -8.48
C VAL A 36 -20.57 11.86 -7.18
N ASP A 37 -19.44 11.24 -6.88
CA ASP A 37 -19.20 10.50 -5.63
C ASP A 37 -17.69 10.37 -5.39
N TYR A 38 -17.32 9.67 -4.31
CA TYR A 38 -15.95 9.25 -4.02
C TYR A 38 -15.87 7.74 -3.84
N GLY A 39 -14.72 7.18 -4.16
CA GLY A 39 -14.42 5.77 -4.07
C GLY A 39 -12.94 5.52 -3.79
N VAL A 40 -12.46 4.35 -4.20
CA VAL A 40 -11.06 3.95 -4.01
C VAL A 40 -10.42 3.62 -5.35
N HIS A 41 -9.21 4.11 -5.59
CA HIS A 41 -8.42 3.76 -6.76
C HIS A 41 -8.23 2.24 -6.89
N HIS A 42 -8.68 1.66 -8.00
CA HIS A 42 -8.78 0.22 -8.17
C HIS A 42 -7.43 -0.48 -8.02
N ASN A 43 -6.38 -0.04 -8.72
CA ASN A 43 -5.07 -0.69 -8.66
C ASN A 43 -4.46 -0.60 -7.25
N THR A 44 -4.67 0.51 -6.52
CA THR A 44 -4.23 0.64 -5.13
C THR A 44 -4.91 -0.41 -4.23
N ALA A 45 -6.24 -0.52 -4.33
CA ALA A 45 -7.00 -1.47 -3.51
C ALA A 45 -6.66 -2.93 -3.82
N LEU A 46 -6.60 -3.28 -5.11
CA LEU A 46 -6.24 -4.64 -5.51
C LEU A 46 -4.85 -4.99 -5.00
N LEU A 47 -3.87 -4.12 -5.21
CA LEU A 47 -2.50 -4.42 -4.85
C LEU A 47 -2.32 -4.57 -3.34
N ALA A 48 -3.05 -3.78 -2.55
CA ALA A 48 -3.11 -3.97 -1.10
C ALA A 48 -3.59 -5.38 -0.74
N CYS A 49 -4.67 -5.86 -1.38
CA CYS A 49 -5.16 -7.22 -1.17
C CYS A 49 -4.16 -8.30 -1.63
N GLN A 50 -3.47 -8.08 -2.75
CA GLN A 50 -2.44 -9.00 -3.25
C GLN A 50 -1.23 -9.08 -2.32
N ILE A 51 -0.82 -7.98 -1.70
CA ILE A 51 0.23 -7.94 -0.66
C ILE A 51 -0.21 -8.77 0.56
N ILE A 52 -1.46 -8.58 1.02
CA ILE A 52 -2.04 -9.36 2.12
C ILE A 52 -2.01 -10.85 1.79
N ALA A 53 -2.34 -11.25 0.56
CA ALA A 53 -2.27 -12.65 0.13
C ALA A 53 -0.86 -13.13 -0.29
N GLY A 54 0.19 -12.57 0.31
CA GLY A 54 1.56 -13.06 0.11
C GLY A 54 2.15 -12.75 -1.26
N ASN A 55 1.88 -11.55 -1.79
CA ASN A 55 2.32 -11.10 -3.12
C ASN A 55 1.66 -11.87 -4.28
N ALA A 56 0.37 -12.20 -4.16
CA ALA A 56 -0.42 -12.88 -5.20
C ALA A 56 -0.74 -11.96 -6.39
N PHE A 57 0.28 -11.44 -7.08
CA PHE A 57 0.15 -10.42 -8.13
C PHE A 57 -0.43 -10.94 -9.45
N LYS A 58 -0.47 -12.26 -9.65
CA LYS A 58 -0.89 -12.90 -10.90
C LYS A 58 -2.20 -13.65 -10.73
N GLY A 59 -3.11 -13.51 -11.70
CA GLY A 59 -4.37 -14.27 -11.76
C GLY A 59 -5.44 -13.86 -10.75
N THR A 60 -5.16 -12.90 -9.85
CA THR A 60 -6.09 -12.42 -8.83
C THR A 60 -6.88 -11.20 -9.31
N TYR A 61 -8.06 -10.97 -8.73
CA TYR A 61 -8.96 -9.89 -9.13
C TYR A 61 -9.96 -9.54 -8.03
N LEU A 62 -10.65 -8.40 -8.20
CA LEU A 62 -11.80 -8.01 -7.39
C LEU A 62 -13.10 -8.46 -8.06
N ALA A 63 -14.07 -8.88 -7.28
CA ALA A 63 -15.41 -9.28 -7.72
C ALA A 63 -16.52 -8.62 -6.89
N LEU A 64 -17.71 -8.56 -7.46
CA LEU A 64 -18.93 -8.04 -6.84
C LEU A 64 -19.74 -9.14 -6.13
N ASP A 65 -19.27 -10.39 -6.20
CA ASP A 65 -19.85 -11.55 -5.55
C ASP A 65 -18.76 -12.44 -4.95
N GLU A 66 -19.10 -13.11 -3.86
CA GLU A 66 -18.21 -14.01 -3.12
C GLU A 66 -17.69 -15.15 -4.00
N ALA A 67 -18.54 -15.68 -4.88
CA ALA A 67 -18.18 -16.76 -5.81
C ALA A 67 -17.22 -16.31 -6.92
N GLY A 68 -16.90 -15.02 -7.01
CA GLY A 68 -15.95 -14.47 -7.98
C GLY A 68 -16.40 -14.56 -9.44
N LYS A 69 -17.71 -14.72 -9.70
CA LYS A 69 -18.27 -14.86 -11.06
C LYS A 69 -18.50 -13.50 -11.72
N LYS A 70 -18.82 -12.47 -10.94
CA LYS A 70 -19.04 -11.08 -11.37
C LYS A 70 -17.78 -10.27 -11.11
N ARG A 71 -16.79 -10.42 -12.00
CA ARG A 71 -15.55 -9.63 -11.93
C ARG A 71 -15.83 -8.14 -12.06
N VAL A 72 -15.09 -7.33 -11.30
CA VAL A 72 -15.11 -5.87 -11.44
C VAL A 72 -14.63 -5.49 -12.84
N GLN A 73 -15.43 -4.66 -13.53
CA GLN A 73 -15.12 -4.18 -14.89
C GLN A 73 -14.46 -2.79 -14.87
N VAL A 74 -14.43 -2.11 -13.72
CA VAL A 74 -13.73 -0.84 -13.55
C VAL A 74 -12.26 -1.03 -13.97
N PRO A 75 -11.68 -0.17 -14.83
CA PRO A 75 -10.27 -0.26 -15.20
C PRO A 75 -9.33 -0.15 -13.99
N ARG A 76 -8.07 -0.58 -14.14
CA ARG A 76 -7.06 -0.52 -13.06
C ARG A 76 -6.84 0.89 -12.52
N GLU A 77 -6.85 1.89 -13.40
CA GLU A 77 -6.67 3.30 -13.03
C GLU A 77 -8.01 4.00 -12.76
N GLY A 78 -9.11 3.25 -12.76
CA GLY A 78 -10.44 3.75 -12.41
C GLY A 78 -10.67 3.79 -10.90
N THR A 79 -11.78 4.44 -10.53
CA THR A 79 -12.25 4.54 -9.14
C THR A 79 -13.37 3.53 -8.89
N LEU A 80 -13.23 2.72 -7.83
CA LEU A 80 -14.21 1.75 -7.36
C LEU A 80 -15.33 2.44 -6.56
N PRO A 81 -16.61 2.38 -6.98
CA PRO A 81 -17.71 3.09 -6.29
C PRO A 81 -18.55 2.22 -5.33
N ASP A 82 -18.63 0.91 -5.56
CA ASP A 82 -19.47 -0.02 -4.81
C ASP A 82 -19.00 -0.22 -3.34
N PRO A 83 -19.90 -0.67 -2.42
CA PRO A 83 -19.61 -0.76 -0.99
C PRO A 83 -18.49 -1.68 -0.62
N GLU A 84 -18.43 -2.75 -1.40
CA GLU A 84 -17.77 -3.97 -1.01
C GLU A 84 -17.30 -4.69 -2.25
N TYR A 85 -16.15 -5.31 -2.13
CA TYR A 85 -15.54 -6.10 -3.18
C TYR A 85 -14.93 -7.34 -2.56
N TYR A 86 -15.08 -8.48 -3.21
CA TYR A 86 -14.42 -9.72 -2.82
C TYR A 86 -13.07 -9.82 -3.53
N PHE A 87 -12.00 -10.06 -2.79
CA PHE A 87 -10.69 -10.34 -3.37
C PHE A 87 -10.57 -11.83 -3.67
N ILE A 88 -10.46 -12.17 -4.95
CA ILE A 88 -10.48 -13.56 -5.42
C ILE A 88 -9.06 -14.01 -5.77
N VAL A 89 -8.66 -15.13 -5.17
CA VAL A 89 -7.45 -15.89 -5.50
C VAL A 89 -7.89 -17.25 -6.06
N PRO A 90 -7.88 -17.45 -7.40
CA PRO A 90 -8.39 -18.67 -7.99
C PRO A 90 -7.66 -19.93 -7.50
N GLY A 91 -8.42 -20.97 -7.16
CA GLY A 91 -7.87 -22.27 -6.75
C GLY A 91 -7.49 -22.38 -5.27
N GLU A 92 -7.65 -21.32 -4.49
CA GLU A 92 -7.37 -21.31 -3.05
C GLU A 92 -8.57 -20.82 -2.26
N ASP A 93 -9.13 -21.70 -1.41
CA ASP A 93 -10.28 -21.37 -0.58
C ASP A 93 -10.23 -22.06 0.81
N PRO A 94 -10.08 -21.29 1.91
CA PRO A 94 -9.69 -19.89 1.94
C PRO A 94 -8.24 -19.71 1.46
N HIS A 95 -7.96 -18.62 0.75
CA HIS A 95 -6.57 -18.28 0.44
C HIS A 95 -5.81 -17.84 1.70
N PRO A 96 -4.51 -18.12 1.81
CA PRO A 96 -3.74 -17.77 2.98
C PRO A 96 -3.38 -16.28 2.95
N ILE A 97 -3.29 -15.67 4.12
CA ILE A 97 -2.89 -14.26 4.28
C ILE A 97 -1.59 -14.14 5.06
N VAL A 98 -0.80 -13.13 4.79
CA VAL A 98 0.32 -12.73 5.64
C VAL A 98 -0.27 -11.91 6.80
N PRO A 99 -0.07 -12.30 8.08
CA PRO A 99 -0.80 -11.68 9.18
C PRO A 99 -0.18 -10.35 9.65
N SER A 100 1.09 -10.09 9.32
CA SER A 100 1.81 -8.90 9.75
C SER A 100 2.90 -8.49 8.76
N PHE A 101 3.37 -7.24 8.85
CA PHE A 101 4.53 -6.81 8.07
C PHE A 101 5.78 -7.63 8.40
N GLN A 102 5.96 -8.04 9.66
CA GLN A 102 7.11 -8.84 10.09
C GLN A 102 7.15 -10.24 9.45
N ASP A 103 5.98 -10.80 9.16
CA ASP A 103 5.80 -12.06 8.43
C ASP A 103 5.83 -11.89 6.91
N TRP A 104 5.85 -10.66 6.39
CA TRP A 104 5.80 -10.43 4.94
C TRP A 104 7.17 -10.60 4.30
N LYS A 105 7.21 -11.27 3.15
CA LYS A 105 8.40 -11.37 2.30
C LYS A 105 8.38 -10.26 1.26
N PHE A 106 9.45 -9.47 1.18
CA PHE A 106 9.58 -8.46 0.14
C PHE A 106 9.72 -9.12 -1.25
N PRO A 107 8.96 -8.69 -2.27
CA PRO A 107 8.97 -9.32 -3.59
C PRO A 107 10.14 -8.81 -4.46
N HIS A 108 11.37 -9.17 -4.11
CA HIS A 108 12.54 -8.80 -4.91
C HIS A 108 12.40 -9.20 -6.38
N GLY A 109 12.71 -8.26 -7.29
CA GLY A 109 12.58 -8.47 -8.73
C GLY A 109 11.15 -8.68 -9.23
N SER A 110 10.15 -8.60 -8.34
CA SER A 110 8.74 -8.87 -8.64
C SER A 110 7.81 -7.75 -8.14
N ILE A 111 8.37 -6.56 -7.87
CA ILE A 111 7.57 -5.34 -7.68
C ILE A 111 6.77 -5.11 -8.98
N PRO A 112 5.43 -4.94 -8.92
CA PRO A 112 4.61 -4.77 -10.11
C PRO A 112 5.11 -3.64 -11.02
N GLU A 113 4.96 -3.83 -12.34
CA GLU A 113 5.31 -2.82 -13.34
C GLU A 113 4.50 -1.53 -13.20
N SER A 114 3.34 -1.59 -12.53
CA SER A 114 2.57 -0.41 -12.18
C SER A 114 3.29 0.55 -11.24
N TRP A 115 4.38 0.10 -10.60
CA TRP A 115 5.27 0.91 -9.79
C TRP A 115 6.52 1.24 -10.60
N PRO A 116 6.61 2.43 -11.23
CA PRO A 116 7.71 2.78 -12.12
C PRO A 116 9.02 2.99 -11.35
N SER A 117 10.12 3.12 -12.09
CA SER A 117 11.38 3.63 -11.52
C SER A 117 11.23 5.10 -11.13
N VAL A 118 11.93 5.52 -10.08
CA VAL A 118 11.91 6.92 -9.64
C VAL A 118 12.81 7.76 -10.53
N ILE A 119 12.27 8.87 -11.03
CA ILE A 119 13.06 9.87 -11.76
C ILE A 119 13.87 10.68 -10.73
N PRO A 120 15.21 10.76 -10.86
CA PRO A 120 16.05 11.47 -9.89
C PRO A 120 15.72 12.97 -9.83
N SER A 121 15.54 13.51 -8.62
CA SER A 121 15.45 14.96 -8.37
C SER A 121 16.74 15.51 -7.78
N GLN A 122 17.17 16.71 -8.18
CA GLN A 122 18.42 17.32 -7.72
C GLN A 122 18.39 17.78 -6.25
N ASN A 123 17.20 18.04 -5.68
CA ASN A 123 17.03 18.58 -4.32
C ASN A 123 16.26 17.64 -3.38
N TRP A 124 16.30 16.34 -3.66
CA TRP A 124 15.52 15.31 -2.95
C TRP A 124 15.76 15.24 -1.44
N ASN A 125 16.84 15.83 -0.92
CA ASN A 125 17.22 15.78 0.49
C ASN A 125 17.09 17.12 1.25
N LYS A 126 16.60 18.18 0.60
CA LYS A 126 16.51 19.54 1.19
C LYS A 126 15.09 20.06 1.28
N ASP A 127 14.31 19.78 0.24
CA ASP A 127 12.98 20.34 0.07
C ASP A 127 11.96 19.26 0.43
N CYS A 128 10.89 19.64 1.13
CA CYS A 128 9.81 18.70 1.43
C CYS A 128 9.29 18.07 0.14
N SER A 129 9.31 16.74 0.09
CA SER A 129 8.94 15.95 -1.09
C SER A 129 7.50 16.17 -1.56
N LEU A 130 6.62 16.70 -0.71
CA LEU A 130 5.23 16.95 -1.06
C LEU A 130 4.94 18.41 -1.42
N THR A 131 5.51 19.37 -0.69
CA THR A 131 5.15 20.80 -0.84
C THR A 131 6.26 21.64 -1.45
N ASN A 132 7.42 21.04 -1.76
CA ASN A 132 8.63 21.71 -2.23
C ASN A 132 9.10 22.89 -1.33
N SER A 133 8.76 22.83 -0.04
CA SER A 133 9.12 23.86 0.94
C SER A 133 10.41 23.50 1.65
N ARG A 134 11.24 24.50 1.96
CA ARG A 134 12.47 24.37 2.77
C ARG A 134 12.27 24.62 4.25
N TYR A 135 11.12 25.15 4.64
CA TYR A 135 10.87 25.58 6.01
C TYR A 135 10.28 24.45 6.85
N SER A 136 10.87 24.21 8.03
CA SER A 136 10.50 23.16 8.99
C SER A 136 10.41 21.77 8.35
N VAL A 137 11.48 21.36 7.68
CA VAL A 137 11.60 20.05 7.01
C VAL A 137 12.36 19.09 7.92
N GLU A 138 11.74 17.95 8.19
CA GLU A 138 12.31 16.79 8.88
C GLU A 138 12.53 15.66 7.89
N THR A 139 13.23 14.61 8.30
CA THR A 139 13.47 13.43 7.46
C THR A 139 12.77 12.23 8.06
N ALA A 140 11.85 11.65 7.29
CA ALA A 140 11.15 10.43 7.64
C ALA A 140 11.80 9.22 6.96
N HIS A 141 11.68 8.05 7.59
CA HIS A 141 12.04 6.78 6.98
C HIS A 141 10.83 6.20 6.24
N LEU A 142 11.01 5.81 4.99
CA LEU A 142 10.00 5.08 4.24
C LEU A 142 9.72 3.74 4.92
N ILE A 143 10.75 2.93 5.14
CA ILE A 143 10.73 1.76 6.02
C ILE A 143 11.13 2.21 7.42
N PRO A 144 10.20 2.25 8.40
CA PRO A 144 10.49 2.79 9.72
C PRO A 144 11.64 2.08 10.42
N LYS A 145 12.42 2.81 11.23
CA LYS A 145 13.52 2.24 12.03
C LYS A 145 13.10 1.08 12.93
N SER A 146 11.84 1.07 13.40
CA SER A 146 11.28 -0.03 14.19
C SER A 146 11.23 -1.35 13.44
N GLU A 147 11.32 -1.33 12.11
CA GLU A 147 11.26 -2.51 11.24
C GLU A 147 12.65 -3.00 10.80
N ARG A 148 13.74 -2.60 11.50
CA ARG A 148 15.12 -2.98 11.15
C ARG A 148 15.33 -4.49 11.04
N ASP A 149 14.72 -5.28 11.90
CA ASP A 149 14.83 -6.74 11.83
C ASP A 149 14.20 -7.29 10.54
N TRP A 150 13.05 -6.73 10.13
CA TRP A 150 12.43 -7.09 8.86
C TRP A 150 13.29 -6.65 7.68
N TYR A 151 13.89 -5.46 7.76
CA TYR A 151 14.79 -4.90 6.75
C TYR A 151 15.99 -5.81 6.48
N ILE A 152 16.69 -6.23 7.55
CA ILE A 152 17.85 -7.12 7.47
C ILE A 152 17.43 -8.48 6.92
N ARG A 153 16.35 -9.08 7.46
CA ARG A 153 15.86 -10.40 7.03
C ARG A 153 15.42 -10.44 5.57
N ASN A 154 14.88 -9.34 5.06
CA ASN A 154 14.50 -9.20 3.65
C ASN A 154 15.65 -8.63 2.79
N GLU A 155 16.88 -8.64 3.29
CA GLU A 155 18.07 -8.22 2.51
C GLU A 155 17.88 -6.88 1.80
N MET A 156 17.17 -5.94 2.43
CA MET A 156 16.83 -4.66 1.80
C MET A 156 18.09 -3.83 1.49
N HIS A 157 19.19 -4.10 2.21
CA HIS A 157 20.51 -3.53 1.97
C HIS A 157 21.03 -3.71 0.54
N ARG A 158 20.49 -4.66 -0.23
CA ARG A 158 20.80 -4.82 -1.66
C ARG A 158 20.44 -3.61 -2.53
N TYR A 159 19.57 -2.74 -2.01
CA TYR A 159 19.14 -1.51 -2.68
C TYR A 159 19.93 -0.29 -2.20
N ASP A 160 20.77 -0.45 -1.18
CA ASP A 160 21.57 0.62 -0.58
C ASP A 160 22.69 1.07 -1.54
N GLY A 161 23.13 2.31 -1.35
CA GLY A 161 24.20 2.90 -2.16
C GLY A 161 25.53 2.91 -1.44
N ALA A 162 25.50 2.98 -0.11
CA ALA A 162 26.65 2.91 0.78
C ALA A 162 26.28 2.04 2.00
N TYR A 163 27.23 1.79 2.91
CA TYR A 163 27.07 0.97 4.12
C TYR A 163 26.13 1.60 5.19
N ASP A 164 25.10 2.33 4.76
CA ASP A 164 24.20 3.13 5.61
C ASP A 164 23.05 2.31 6.23
N ASP A 165 22.89 1.03 5.86
CA ASP A 165 21.84 0.11 6.36
C ASP A 165 20.45 0.77 6.27
N ILE A 166 19.58 0.61 7.26
CA ILE A 166 18.24 1.23 7.30
C ILE A 166 18.24 2.77 7.18
N ASP A 167 19.38 3.44 7.38
CA ASP A 167 19.55 4.88 7.23
C ASP A 167 20.00 5.30 5.81
N ASP A 168 19.99 4.38 4.84
CA ASP A 168 20.32 4.66 3.44
C ASP A 168 19.45 5.78 2.85
N ALA A 169 20.08 6.66 2.06
CA ALA A 169 19.46 7.79 1.35
C ALA A 169 18.18 7.44 0.58
N GLY A 170 18.09 6.24 -0.01
CA GLY A 170 16.91 5.74 -0.71
C GLY A 170 15.72 5.42 0.21
N ASN A 171 15.98 5.15 1.48
CA ASN A 171 14.97 4.92 2.50
C ASN A 171 14.49 6.21 3.19
N LEU A 172 15.03 7.38 2.81
CA LEU A 172 14.71 8.66 3.44
C LEU A 172 13.82 9.52 2.55
N ILE A 173 12.87 10.22 3.17
CA ILE A 173 12.00 11.20 2.50
C ILE A 173 11.89 12.47 3.35
N PRO A 174 12.29 13.66 2.84
CA PRO A 174 12.08 14.90 3.56
C PRO A 174 10.61 15.32 3.55
N LEU A 175 10.06 15.61 4.72
CA LEU A 175 8.68 16.04 4.90
C LEU A 175 8.64 17.24 5.82
N ARG A 176 7.67 18.14 5.62
CA ARG A 176 7.40 19.15 6.65
C ARG A 176 6.97 18.46 7.94
N GLU A 177 7.34 19.02 9.09
CA GLU A 177 7.06 18.47 10.44
C GLU A 177 5.61 17.96 10.61
N ASN A 178 4.62 18.73 10.16
CA ASN A 178 3.21 18.32 10.23
C ASN A 178 2.90 17.11 9.34
N LEU A 179 3.46 17.07 8.12
CA LEU A 179 3.33 15.95 7.20
C LEU A 179 4.09 14.71 7.65
N HIS A 180 5.26 14.88 8.28
CA HIS A 180 6.02 13.81 8.89
C HIS A 180 5.18 13.14 9.99
N THR A 181 4.59 13.92 10.89
CA THR A 181 3.69 13.40 11.93
C THR A 181 2.51 12.62 11.34
N THR A 182 1.88 13.14 10.29
CA THR A 182 0.80 12.45 9.57
C THR A 182 1.28 11.15 8.90
N PHE A 183 2.47 11.16 8.31
CA PHE A 183 3.03 10.04 7.58
C PHE A 183 3.41 8.89 8.52
N ASP A 184 4.23 9.16 9.55
CA ASP A 184 4.80 8.14 10.43
C ASP A 184 3.87 7.76 11.58
N THR A 185 3.49 8.74 12.41
CA THR A 185 2.74 8.47 13.64
C THR A 185 1.30 8.07 13.34
N ARG A 186 0.61 8.82 12.48
CA ARG A 186 -0.80 8.57 12.16
C ARG A 186 -1.00 7.53 11.06
N ARG A 187 0.01 7.32 10.20
CA ARG A 187 -0.09 6.47 9.00
C ARG A 187 -1.27 6.88 8.11
N SER A 188 -1.61 8.18 8.06
CA SER A 188 -2.84 8.65 7.40
C SER A 188 -2.74 8.63 5.88
N PHE A 189 -1.54 8.54 5.31
CA PHE A 189 -1.34 8.44 3.87
C PHE A 189 -0.16 7.54 3.49
N VAL A 190 -0.19 7.10 2.24
CA VAL A 190 0.85 6.35 1.54
C VAL A 190 1.23 7.07 0.26
N ILE A 191 2.33 6.63 -0.35
CA ILE A 191 2.76 7.09 -1.67
C ILE A 191 2.56 5.93 -2.65
N VAL A 192 1.78 6.17 -3.71
CA VAL A 192 1.44 5.15 -4.71
C VAL A 192 1.52 5.75 -6.11
N PRO A 193 1.86 4.95 -7.13
CA PRO A 193 1.78 5.39 -8.52
C PRO A 193 0.32 5.50 -8.97
N LYS A 194 0.00 6.58 -9.69
CA LYS A 194 -1.26 6.74 -10.42
C LYS A 194 -0.99 7.33 -11.79
N GLU A 195 -1.83 7.00 -12.77
CA GLU A 195 -1.80 7.70 -14.05
C GLU A 195 -2.17 9.17 -13.88
N VAL A 196 -1.33 10.05 -14.43
CA VAL A 196 -1.53 11.49 -14.48
C VAL A 196 -1.52 11.90 -15.95
N ALA A 197 -2.48 12.74 -16.33
CA ALA A 197 -2.53 13.29 -17.68
C ALA A 197 -1.34 14.23 -17.89
N ILE A 198 -0.41 13.85 -18.77
CA ILE A 198 0.68 14.72 -19.19
C ILE A 198 0.15 15.57 -20.34
N ARG A 199 -0.14 16.84 -20.06
CA ARG A 199 -0.50 17.79 -21.10
C ARG A 199 0.77 18.21 -21.84
N SER A 200 1.04 17.59 -22.98
CA SER A 200 1.90 18.19 -24.01
C SER A 200 1.02 19.04 -24.94
N GLU A 201 1.55 20.17 -25.42
CA GLU A 201 0.87 21.05 -26.39
C GLU A 201 0.48 20.32 -27.70
N THR A 202 1.06 19.14 -27.96
CA THR A 202 0.91 18.40 -29.22
C THR A 202 0.38 16.97 -29.06
N SER A 203 0.27 16.45 -27.84
CA SER A 203 -0.31 15.12 -27.55
C SER A 203 -0.77 15.02 -26.10
N VAL A 204 -1.87 14.30 -25.84
CA VAL A 204 -2.18 13.83 -24.50
C VAL A 204 -1.42 12.54 -24.31
N ASP A 205 -0.26 12.62 -23.66
CA ASP A 205 0.46 11.43 -23.20
C ASP A 205 0.04 11.15 -21.75
N SER A 206 0.09 9.90 -21.32
CA SER A 206 -0.18 9.54 -19.93
C SER A 206 1.04 8.87 -19.32
N GLY A 207 1.46 9.40 -18.17
CA GLY A 207 2.56 8.83 -17.38
C GLY A 207 2.06 8.45 -15.99
N ARG A 208 2.83 7.61 -15.30
CA ARG A 208 2.58 7.31 -13.89
C ARG A 208 3.50 8.15 -13.02
N GLU A 209 2.90 8.90 -12.12
CA GLU A 209 3.60 9.67 -11.09
C GLU A 209 3.32 9.10 -9.71
N TYR A 210 4.28 9.24 -8.81
CA TYR A 210 4.07 8.93 -7.40
C TYR A 210 3.24 10.04 -6.78
N VAL A 211 2.10 9.68 -6.20
CA VAL A 211 1.18 10.62 -5.54
C VAL A 211 0.87 10.18 -4.12
N VAL A 212 0.45 11.14 -3.31
CA VAL A 212 -0.15 10.86 -2.00
C VAL A 212 -1.52 10.23 -2.17
N HIS A 213 -1.75 9.11 -1.49
CA HIS A 213 -3.06 8.48 -1.36
C HIS A 213 -3.39 8.29 0.12
N HIS A 214 -4.55 8.77 0.54
CA HIS A 214 -4.93 8.78 1.94
C HIS A 214 -5.49 7.41 2.36
N PHE A 215 -5.04 6.93 3.52
CA PHE A 215 -5.41 5.66 4.14
C PHE A 215 -6.25 5.87 5.41
N SER A 216 -6.54 7.12 5.79
CA SER A 216 -7.46 7.46 6.88
C SER A 216 -8.35 8.66 6.52
N MET A 217 -9.54 8.71 7.12
CA MET A 217 -10.47 9.84 7.09
C MET A 217 -10.33 10.76 8.32
N ASP A 218 -9.51 10.39 9.31
CA ASP A 218 -9.42 11.12 10.59
C ASP A 218 -8.95 12.58 10.42
N ASP A 219 -8.24 12.85 9.32
CA ASP A 219 -7.65 14.14 9.00
C ASP A 219 -8.31 14.74 7.75
N GLU A 220 -9.59 15.16 7.84
CA GLU A 220 -10.39 15.62 6.69
C GLU A 220 -9.69 16.72 5.86
N GLU A 221 -9.16 17.72 6.57
CA GLU A 221 -8.43 18.83 5.96
C GLU A 221 -7.17 18.35 5.24
N VAL A 222 -6.46 17.37 5.80
CA VAL A 222 -5.20 16.88 5.23
C VAL A 222 -5.46 16.11 3.95
N TRP A 223 -6.47 15.23 3.91
CA TRP A 223 -6.75 14.52 2.66
C TRP A 223 -7.29 15.44 1.57
N ARG A 224 -8.13 16.42 1.90
CA ARG A 224 -8.62 17.39 0.91
C ARG A 224 -7.50 18.21 0.26
N LEU A 225 -6.45 18.52 1.02
CA LEU A 225 -5.32 19.33 0.54
C LEU A 225 -4.26 18.50 -0.18
N HIS A 226 -4.02 17.26 0.25
CA HIS A 226 -2.85 16.49 -0.18
C HIS A 226 -3.17 15.23 -0.96
N HIS A 227 -4.42 14.73 -0.97
CA HIS A 227 -4.77 13.59 -1.79
C HIS A 227 -4.48 13.87 -3.27
N THR A 228 -3.89 12.90 -3.98
CA THR A 228 -3.47 13.00 -5.40
C THR A 228 -2.41 14.05 -5.71
N VAL A 229 -1.83 14.74 -4.70
CA VAL A 229 -0.68 15.61 -4.92
C VAL A 229 0.54 14.75 -5.29
N ILE A 230 1.23 15.16 -6.35
CA ILE A 230 2.43 14.52 -6.87
C ILE A 230 3.58 14.72 -5.90
N ILE A 231 4.38 13.67 -5.70
CA ILE A 231 5.63 13.76 -4.96
C ILE A 231 6.68 14.41 -5.86
N GLU A 232 7.06 15.63 -5.52
CA GLU A 232 7.99 16.48 -6.27
C GLU A 232 9.42 15.94 -6.25
N THR A 233 9.83 15.34 -5.13
CA THR A 233 11.22 14.91 -4.95
C THR A 233 11.30 13.54 -4.29
N LEU A 234 12.01 12.62 -4.94
CA LEU A 234 12.34 11.30 -4.42
C LEU A 234 13.78 10.95 -4.79
N HIS A 235 14.41 10.15 -3.94
CA HIS A 235 15.70 9.55 -4.28
C HIS A 235 15.51 8.47 -5.36
N HIS A 236 16.42 8.41 -6.34
CA HIS A 236 16.32 7.47 -7.48
C HIS A 236 16.27 5.99 -7.06
N ARG A 237 16.78 5.65 -5.87
CA ARG A 237 16.71 4.30 -5.28
C ARG A 237 15.48 4.06 -4.40
N ALA A 238 14.55 5.02 -4.29
CA ALA A 238 13.45 4.95 -3.33
C ALA A 238 12.37 3.90 -3.68
N ARG A 239 12.22 3.50 -4.96
CA ARG A 239 11.18 2.57 -5.43
C ARG A 239 10.91 1.36 -4.50
N PRO A 240 11.91 0.52 -4.14
CA PRO A 240 11.70 -0.60 -3.23
C PRO A 240 11.22 -0.18 -1.83
N TYR A 241 11.74 0.92 -1.28
CA TYR A 241 11.39 1.42 0.04
C TYR A 241 9.98 2.02 0.07
N ILE A 242 9.56 2.73 -0.99
CA ILE A 242 8.18 3.25 -1.12
C ILE A 242 7.19 2.07 -1.19
N PHE A 243 7.53 1.02 -1.95
CA PHE A 243 6.69 -0.18 -2.04
C PHE A 243 6.57 -0.90 -0.68
N ALA A 244 7.70 -1.03 0.05
CA ALA A 244 7.70 -1.58 1.40
C ALA A 244 6.87 -0.73 2.37
N ARG A 245 6.96 0.61 2.28
CA ARG A 245 6.12 1.52 3.07
C ARG A 245 4.64 1.34 2.79
N PHE A 246 4.26 1.20 1.53
CA PHE A 246 2.88 0.90 1.17
C PHE A 246 2.40 -0.41 1.81
N ALA A 247 3.19 -1.49 1.71
CA ALA A 247 2.88 -2.76 2.38
C ALA A 247 2.76 -2.60 3.90
N TRP A 248 3.68 -1.89 4.54
CA TRP A 248 3.65 -1.62 5.99
C TRP A 248 2.36 -0.92 6.42
N ALA A 249 1.90 0.08 5.65
CA ALA A 249 0.64 0.75 5.90
C ALA A 249 -0.57 -0.18 5.67
N VAL A 250 -0.55 -1.03 4.64
CA VAL A 250 -1.59 -2.04 4.38
C VAL A 250 -1.73 -3.00 5.55
N PHE A 251 -0.63 -3.57 6.07
CA PHE A 251 -0.68 -4.48 7.22
C PHE A 251 -1.15 -3.81 8.51
N SER A 252 -0.98 -2.48 8.65
CA SER A 252 -1.55 -1.75 9.78
C SER A 252 -3.08 -1.77 9.80
N LYS A 253 -3.73 -1.88 8.63
CA LYS A 253 -5.20 -1.96 8.48
C LYS A 253 -5.72 -3.39 8.58
N LEU A 254 -4.91 -4.39 8.25
CA LEU A 254 -5.28 -5.82 8.31
C LEU A 254 -5.51 -6.32 9.74
N LYS A 255 -4.98 -5.64 10.77
CA LYS A 255 -5.01 -6.09 12.17
C LYS A 255 -6.39 -6.57 12.63
N PHE A 256 -7.45 -5.86 12.26
CA PHE A 256 -8.82 -6.23 12.65
C PHE A 256 -9.23 -7.60 12.13
N PHE A 257 -8.93 -7.93 10.87
CA PHE A 257 -9.23 -9.24 10.28
C PHE A 257 -8.53 -10.38 11.04
N VAL A 258 -7.26 -10.15 11.34
CA VAL A 258 -6.35 -11.13 11.93
C VAL A 258 -6.73 -11.45 13.38
N ILE A 259 -7.11 -10.46 14.18
CA ILE A 259 -7.44 -10.63 15.60
C ILE A 259 -8.92 -10.92 15.87
N ALA A 260 -9.76 -11.04 14.84
CA ALA A 260 -11.22 -11.14 14.94
C ALA A 260 -11.77 -12.46 15.54
N GLY A 261 -11.02 -13.14 16.42
CA GLY A 261 -11.47 -14.35 17.13
C GLY A 261 -11.64 -15.62 16.28
N LEU A 262 -11.68 -15.50 14.95
CA LEU A 262 -11.67 -16.63 14.02
C LEU A 262 -10.24 -17.06 13.68
N ARG A 263 -10.04 -18.37 13.52
CA ARG A 263 -8.78 -18.89 12.98
C ARG A 263 -8.65 -18.48 11.52
N ARG A 264 -7.47 -18.01 11.14
CA ARG A 264 -7.13 -17.62 9.77
C ARG A 264 -6.10 -18.57 9.19
N ARG A 265 -6.25 -18.92 7.92
CA ARG A 265 -5.17 -19.55 7.16
C ARG A 265 -4.12 -18.47 6.90
N THR A 266 -2.93 -18.60 7.47
CA THR A 266 -1.88 -17.58 7.40
C THR A 266 -0.56 -18.11 6.84
N ILE A 267 0.20 -17.24 6.19
CA ILE A 267 1.59 -17.44 5.77
C ILE A 267 2.47 -16.78 6.82
N ARG A 268 3.21 -17.58 7.59
CA ARG A 268 4.05 -17.10 8.68
C ARG A 268 5.50 -17.42 8.46
N LEU A 269 6.33 -16.56 9.04
CA LEU A 269 7.74 -16.83 9.17
C LEU A 269 7.99 -17.72 10.39
N VAL A 270 8.58 -18.88 10.18
CA VAL A 270 8.90 -19.83 11.25
C VAL A 270 10.41 -20.05 11.28
N LYS A 271 10.99 -19.89 12.46
CA LYS A 271 12.38 -20.26 12.72
C LYS A 271 12.43 -21.76 12.98
N ASP A 272 13.19 -22.48 12.17
CA ASP A 272 13.45 -23.90 12.41
C ASP A 272 14.38 -24.04 13.62
N THR A 273 13.90 -24.72 14.67
CA THR A 273 14.61 -24.91 15.93
C THR A 273 15.84 -25.81 15.80
N GLY A 274 15.93 -26.63 14.74
CA GLY A 274 17.07 -27.52 14.51
C GLY A 274 18.21 -26.88 13.71
N SER A 275 17.88 -26.13 12.65
CA SER A 275 18.87 -25.57 11.72
C SER A 275 19.14 -24.07 11.93
N GLY A 276 18.30 -23.37 12.70
CA GLY A 276 18.30 -21.92 12.79
C GLY A 276 17.84 -21.22 11.51
N SER A 277 17.49 -21.99 10.46
CA SER A 277 17.01 -21.47 9.19
C SER A 277 15.61 -20.88 9.33
N ILE A 278 15.31 -19.90 8.49
CA ILE A 278 14.03 -19.21 8.47
C ILE A 278 13.25 -19.74 7.26
N ALA A 279 12.03 -20.21 7.49
CA ALA A 279 11.15 -20.73 6.44
C ALA A 279 9.75 -20.10 6.52
N TYR A 280 9.12 -19.92 5.37
CA TYR A 280 7.71 -19.53 5.31
C TYR A 280 6.84 -20.77 5.35
N ARG A 281 5.84 -20.79 6.22
CA ARG A 281 4.88 -21.90 6.35
C ARG A 281 3.47 -21.37 6.31
N THR A 282 2.58 -22.16 5.70
CA THR A 282 1.15 -21.88 5.71
C THR A 282 0.49 -22.75 6.77
N ASP A 283 -0.24 -22.14 7.70
CA ASP A 283 -0.92 -22.85 8.79
C ASP A 283 -2.21 -22.11 9.23
N TRP A 284 -3.00 -22.73 10.09
CA TRP A 284 -4.19 -22.15 10.70
C TRP A 284 -3.86 -21.52 12.04
N THR A 285 -3.95 -20.21 12.11
CA THR A 285 -3.50 -19.39 13.24
C THR A 285 -4.68 -18.69 13.90
N SER A 286 -4.73 -18.70 15.22
CA SER A 286 -5.69 -17.96 16.04
C SER A 286 -5.09 -16.65 16.54
N ARG A 287 -5.89 -15.81 17.19
CA ARG A 287 -5.41 -14.58 17.84
C ARG A 287 -4.30 -14.86 18.87
N ASP A 288 -4.38 -15.98 19.59
CA ASP A 288 -3.45 -16.29 20.69
C ASP A 288 -2.07 -16.75 20.19
N ASP A 289 -1.96 -17.05 18.89
CA ASP A 289 -0.73 -17.49 18.25
C ASP A 289 0.10 -16.33 17.66
N LEU A 290 -0.42 -15.09 17.68
CA LEU A 290 0.10 -13.91 16.98
C LEU A 290 0.60 -12.82 17.95
#